data_AF-A0A261QA00-F1
#
_entry.id   AF-A0A261QA00-F1
#
_cell.length_a   1.000
_cell.length_b   1.000
_cell.length_c   1.000
_cell.angle_alpha   90.00
_cell.angle_beta   90.00
_cell.angle_gamma   90.00
#
_symmetry.space_group_name_H-M   'P 1'
#
loop_
_entity.id
_entity.type
_entity.pdbx_description
1 polymer ?
#
loop_
_entity_poly.entity_id
_entity_poly.type
_entity_poly.pdbx_seq_one_letter_code
_entity_poly.pdbx_strand_id
1 'polypeptide(L)'
;MAFYQKKPVVVEAVQLQRNNIEEVYRFVNQLSDDHDIHNRSSWTAEEKWEDYCAMICRDGFQLKTKESGQGVQIASVGDYIVKGFTQELGWHFWPVKPSYFEENYFEVPEPIAQ
;
A
#
# COMPACT_ATOMS: atom_id res chain seq x y z
N MET A 1 16.97 -16.96 -27.12
CA MET A 1 16.78 -16.57 -25.71
C MET A 1 17.48 -15.24 -25.50
N ALA A 2 16.85 -14.30 -24.79
CA ALA A 2 17.42 -12.99 -24.54
C ALA A 2 17.36 -12.70 -23.03
N PHE A 3 18.44 -12.12 -22.50
CA PHE A 3 18.56 -11.75 -21.09
C PHE A 3 18.26 -10.26 -20.97
N TYR A 4 17.47 -9.89 -19.96
CA TYR A 4 17.05 -8.50 -19.74
C TYR A 4 17.32 -8.12 -18.29
N GLN A 5 17.77 -6.89 -18.08
CA GLN A 5 17.93 -6.27 -16.77
C GLN A 5 16.75 -5.33 -16.51
N LYS A 6 16.12 -5.44 -15.34
CA LYS A 6 15.07 -4.51 -14.92
C LYS A 6 15.66 -3.11 -14.80
N LYS A 7 14.93 -2.08 -15.22
CA LYS A 7 15.34 -0.68 -15.02
C LYS A 7 15.47 -0.40 -13.51
N PRO A 8 16.47 0.37 -13.06
CA PRO A 8 16.52 0.84 -11.67
C PRO A 8 15.36 1.81 -11.48
N VAL A 9 14.42 1.45 -10.60
CA VAL A 9 13.25 2.27 -10.27
C VAL A 9 13.22 2.41 -8.76
N VAL A 10 13.22 3.64 -8.29
CA VAL A 10 12.96 3.96 -6.89
C VAL A 10 11.44 3.94 -6.69
N VAL A 11 10.98 3.26 -5.64
CA VAL A 11 9.57 3.12 -5.29
C VAL A 11 9.33 3.59 -3.86
N GLU A 12 8.13 4.07 -3.58
CA GLU A 12 7.65 4.29 -2.22
C GLU A 12 7.01 2.99 -1.72
N ALA A 13 7.26 2.61 -0.46
CA ALA A 13 6.66 1.43 0.13
C ALA A 13 6.38 1.64 1.62
N VAL A 14 5.28 1.06 2.10
CA VAL A 14 4.92 1.01 3.52
C VAL A 14 4.66 -0.44 3.90
N GLN A 15 5.17 -0.88 5.06
CA GLN A 15 4.87 -2.20 5.57
C GLN A 15 3.52 -2.19 6.31
N LEU A 16 2.62 -3.11 5.98
CA LEU A 16 1.36 -3.26 6.69
C LEU A 16 1.58 -3.96 8.03
N GLN A 17 1.41 -3.23 9.12
CA GLN A 17 1.45 -3.72 10.49
C GLN A 17 0.11 -3.49 11.17
N ARG A 18 -0.12 -4.14 12.32
CA ARG A 18 -1.40 -4.05 13.05
C ARG A 18 -1.66 -2.65 13.63
N ASN A 19 -0.59 -1.93 13.93
CA ASN A 19 -0.58 -0.62 14.59
C ASN A 19 -0.47 0.56 13.61
N ASN A 20 -0.26 0.33 12.31
CA ASN A 20 -0.14 1.39 11.31
C ASN A 20 -1.16 1.26 10.15
N ILE A 21 -2.30 0.61 10.41
CA ILE A 21 -3.37 0.44 9.42
C ILE A 21 -3.87 1.80 8.89
N GLU A 22 -3.90 2.82 9.75
CA GLU A 22 -4.25 4.18 9.34
C GLU A 22 -3.26 4.77 8.35
N GLU A 23 -1.96 4.66 8.63
CA GLU A 23 -0.89 5.14 7.74
C GLU A 23 -1.01 4.48 6.37
N VAL A 24 -1.17 3.16 6.34
CA VAL A 24 -1.38 2.39 5.11
C VAL A 24 -2.62 2.85 4.36
N TYR A 25 -3.73 3.06 5.07
CA TYR A 25 -4.97 3.53 4.46
C TYR A 25 -4.78 4.90 3.81
N ARG A 26 -4.10 5.84 4.48
CA ARG A 26 -3.78 7.16 3.93
C ARG A 26 -2.85 7.06 2.72
N PHE A 27 -1.82 6.21 2.80
CA PHE A 27 -0.87 5.96 1.72
C PHE A 27 -1.57 5.47 0.44
N VAL A 28 -2.45 4.48 0.54
CA VAL A 28 -3.16 3.90 -0.61
C VAL A 28 -4.21 4.85 -1.18
N ASN A 29 -4.95 5.55 -0.31
CA ASN A 29 -6.01 6.48 -0.75
C ASN A 29 -5.48 7.86 -1.12
N GLN A 30 -4.17 8.11 -0.99
CA GLN A 30 -3.52 9.39 -1.26
C GLN A 30 -4.21 10.55 -0.53
N LEU A 31 -4.53 10.32 0.75
CA LEU A 31 -5.19 11.32 1.60
C LEU A 31 -4.13 12.21 2.27
N SER A 32 -4.42 13.50 2.36
CA SER A 32 -3.62 14.43 3.17
C SER A 32 -3.81 14.17 4.66
N ASP A 33 -2.85 14.62 5.47
CA ASP A 33 -2.92 14.48 6.93
C ASP A 33 -4.12 15.22 7.53
N ASP A 34 -4.51 16.37 6.98
CA ASP A 34 -5.71 17.12 7.37
C ASP A 34 -7.04 16.42 7.03
N HIS A 35 -7.02 15.28 6.33
CA HIS A 35 -8.24 14.55 6.02
C HIS A 35 -8.71 13.74 7.25
N ASP A 36 -9.87 14.11 7.78
CA ASP A 36 -10.54 13.40 8.86
C ASP A 36 -11.16 12.10 8.33
N ILE A 37 -10.44 10.99 8.51
CA ILE A 37 -10.89 9.65 8.10
C ILE A 37 -11.98 9.08 9.02
N HIS A 38 -12.14 9.64 10.23
CA HIS A 38 -13.05 9.13 11.25
C HIS A 38 -14.42 9.82 11.18
N ASN A 39 -14.52 11.00 10.58
CA ASN A 39 -15.76 11.77 10.49
C ASN A 39 -16.60 11.47 9.25
N ARG A 40 -17.02 10.21 9.10
CA ARG A 40 -18.22 9.87 8.31
C ARG A 40 -19.43 9.76 9.24
N SER A 41 -19.81 10.89 9.84
CA SER A 41 -21.17 11.16 10.35
C SER A 41 -21.92 10.00 11.03
N SER A 42 -21.54 9.64 12.27
CA SER A 42 -22.42 9.09 13.32
C SER A 42 -21.60 8.81 14.59
N TRP A 43 -22.19 8.99 15.78
CA TRP A 43 -21.77 8.28 16.99
C TRP A 43 -21.53 6.80 16.61
N THR A 44 -20.34 6.23 16.90
CA THR A 44 -19.76 4.91 16.48
C THR A 44 -18.61 4.96 15.44
N ALA A 45 -18.01 6.12 15.15
CA ALA A 45 -16.86 6.20 14.23
C ALA A 45 -15.63 5.40 14.70
N GLU A 46 -15.32 5.43 16.00
CA GLU A 46 -14.19 4.72 16.61
C GLU A 46 -14.41 3.20 16.62
N GLU A 47 -15.58 2.72 17.03
CA GLU A 47 -15.94 1.29 17.01
C GLU A 47 -15.87 0.71 15.59
N LYS A 48 -16.33 1.47 14.58
CA LYS A 48 -16.22 1.07 13.17
C LYS A 48 -14.79 1.01 12.68
N TRP A 49 -13.92 1.88 13.19
CA TRP A 49 -12.50 1.87 12.84
C TRP A 49 -11.78 0.68 13.47
N GLU A 50 -12.07 0.37 14.73
CA GLU A 50 -11.56 -0.83 15.40
C GLU A 50 -12.00 -2.12 14.68
N ASP A 51 -13.29 -2.22 14.31
CA ASP A 51 -13.81 -3.33 13.53
C ASP A 51 -13.14 -3.44 12.15
N TYR A 52 -12.89 -2.31 11.49
CA TYR A 52 -12.19 -2.26 10.22
C TYR A 52 -10.73 -2.71 10.35
N CYS A 53 -10.03 -2.26 11.39
CA CYS A 53 -8.67 -2.68 11.70
C CYS A 53 -8.60 -4.18 12.01
N ALA A 54 -9.57 -4.70 12.78
CA ALA A 54 -9.69 -6.12 13.08
C ALA A 54 -9.95 -6.94 11.80
N MET A 55 -10.81 -6.44 10.90
CA MET A 55 -11.06 -7.06 9.60
C MET A 55 -9.78 -7.09 8.75
N ILE A 56 -9.01 -6.00 8.65
CA ILE A 56 -7.74 -5.99 7.91
C ILE A 56 -6.73 -6.96 8.53
N CYS A 57 -6.66 -7.02 9.85
CA CYS A 57 -5.77 -7.96 10.54
C CYS A 57 -6.13 -9.43 10.25
N ARG A 58 -7.41 -9.73 9.99
CA ARG A 58 -7.93 -11.08 9.73
C ARG A 58 -7.90 -11.45 8.25
N ASP A 59 -8.43 -10.58 7.40
CA ASP A 59 -8.74 -10.86 5.99
C ASP A 59 -7.75 -10.17 5.03
N GLY A 60 -6.91 -9.27 5.53
CA GLY A 60 -5.95 -8.49 4.76
C GLY A 60 -6.52 -7.19 4.17
N PHE A 61 -5.61 -6.31 3.76
CA PHE A 61 -5.93 -5.04 3.12
C PHE A 61 -6.19 -5.25 1.63
N GLN A 62 -7.37 -4.85 1.17
CA GLN A 62 -7.80 -5.00 -0.22
C GLN A 62 -7.33 -3.83 -1.09
N LEU A 63 -6.44 -4.11 -2.04
CA LEU A 63 -5.94 -3.18 -3.04
C LEU A 63 -6.72 -3.35 -4.35
N LYS A 64 -7.39 -2.28 -4.77
CA LYS A 64 -8.01 -2.20 -6.10
C LYS A 64 -6.97 -1.75 -7.11
N THR A 65 -6.21 -2.69 -7.65
CA THR A 65 -5.15 -2.41 -8.62
C THR A 65 -5.74 -2.40 -10.03
N LYS A 66 -5.42 -1.41 -10.87
CA LYS A 66 -5.85 -1.41 -12.28
C LYS A 66 -5.25 -2.57 -13.09
N GLU A 67 -4.10 -3.10 -12.67
CA GLU A 67 -3.39 -4.24 -13.29
C GLU A 67 -4.23 -5.50 -13.44
N SER A 68 -5.14 -5.74 -12.50
CA SER A 68 -5.82 -7.02 -12.38
C SER A 68 -6.97 -7.19 -13.37
N GLY A 69 -7.26 -6.20 -14.22
CA GLY A 69 -8.35 -6.24 -15.20
C GLY A 69 -9.77 -6.35 -14.63
N GLN A 70 -9.93 -6.72 -13.34
CA GLN A 70 -11.14 -6.88 -12.52
C GLN A 70 -10.89 -7.54 -11.13
N GLY A 71 -9.65 -7.63 -10.63
CA GLY A 71 -9.32 -8.37 -9.39
C GLY A 71 -8.89 -7.51 -8.20
N VAL A 72 -9.23 -7.93 -6.99
CA VAL A 72 -8.72 -7.34 -5.74
C VAL A 72 -7.45 -8.07 -5.33
N GLN A 73 -6.33 -7.35 -5.15
CA GLN A 73 -5.14 -7.90 -4.51
C GLN A 73 -5.26 -7.74 -3.00
N ILE A 74 -4.75 -8.70 -2.23
CA ILE A 74 -4.86 -8.70 -0.76
C ILE A 74 -3.46 -8.65 -0.16
N ALA A 75 -3.18 -7.63 0.64
CA ALA A 75 -1.97 -7.52 1.46
C ALA A 75 -2.27 -8.06 2.87
N SER A 76 -1.51 -9.04 3.34
CA SER A 76 -1.62 -9.51 4.72
C SER A 76 -0.75 -8.67 5.65
N VAL A 77 -1.04 -8.71 6.96
CA VAL A 77 -0.13 -8.12 7.96
C VAL A 77 1.27 -8.71 7.79
N GLY A 78 2.26 -7.83 7.72
CA GLY A 78 3.66 -8.10 7.39
C GLY A 78 4.02 -7.67 5.98
N ASP A 79 3.11 -7.77 5.01
CA ASP A 79 3.40 -7.47 3.61
C ASP A 79 3.70 -5.98 3.39
N TYR A 80 4.58 -5.69 2.43
CA TYR A 80 4.81 -4.33 1.95
C TYR A 80 3.77 -3.96 0.91
N ILE A 81 3.25 -2.74 0.98
CA ILE A 81 2.43 -2.13 -0.07
C ILE A 81 3.33 -1.15 -0.80
N VAL A 82 3.63 -1.46 -2.04
CA VAL A 82 4.54 -0.67 -2.89
C VAL A 82 3.71 0.19 -3.83
N LYS A 83 4.13 1.44 -4.01
CA LYS A 83 3.58 2.41 -4.95
C LYS A 83 4.58 2.66 -6.06
N GLY A 84 4.13 2.57 -7.30
CA GLY A 84 4.97 2.82 -8.47
C GLY A 84 4.17 3.31 -9.66
N PHE A 85 4.90 3.69 -10.71
CA PHE A 85 4.34 4.22 -11.94
C PHE A 85 4.66 3.28 -13.12
N THR A 86 3.63 2.94 -13.89
CA THR A 86 3.78 2.33 -15.22
C THR A 86 3.07 3.20 -16.25
N GLN A 87 3.59 3.26 -17.47
CA GLN A 87 3.02 4.10 -18.53
C GLN A 87 1.56 3.74 -18.85
N GLU A 88 1.20 2.46 -18.73
CA GLU A 88 -0.12 1.95 -19.07
C GLU A 88 -1.17 2.23 -17.99
N LEU A 89 -0.77 2.25 -16.71
CA LEU A 89 -1.71 2.27 -15.58
C LEU A 89 -1.63 3.54 -14.74
N GLY A 90 -0.56 4.32 -14.95
CA GLY A 90 -0.19 5.43 -14.11
C GLY A 90 0.32 4.95 -12.75
N TRP A 91 0.04 5.76 -11.72
CA TRP A 91 0.31 5.40 -10.33
C TRP A 91 -0.62 4.27 -9.88
N HIS A 92 -0.02 3.20 -9.35
CA HIS A 92 -0.72 2.05 -8.81
C HIS A 92 0.05 1.47 -7.62
N PHE A 93 -0.63 0.58 -6.91
CA PHE A 93 -0.13 -0.07 -5.70
C PHE A 93 -0.17 -1.57 -5.86
N TRP A 94 0.75 -2.31 -5.23
CA TRP A 94 0.72 -3.78 -5.19
C TRP A 94 1.35 -4.30 -3.89
N PRO A 95 0.90 -5.47 -3.39
CA PRO A 95 1.51 -6.09 -2.23
C PRO A 95 2.78 -6.85 -2.62
N VAL A 96 3.77 -6.84 -1.72
CA VAL A 96 5.04 -7.56 -1.85
C VAL A 96 5.35 -8.28 -0.54
N LYS A 97 5.71 -9.57 -0.63
CA LYS A 97 6.06 -10.36 0.56
C LYS A 97 7.37 -9.86 1.20
N PRO A 98 7.49 -9.87 2.54
CA PRO A 98 8.66 -9.31 3.24
C PRO A 98 9.97 -9.92 2.79
N SER A 99 10.03 -11.25 2.68
CA SER A 99 11.23 -11.96 2.25
C SER A 99 11.67 -11.54 0.85
N TYR A 100 10.73 -11.34 -0.08
CA TYR A 100 11.05 -10.84 -1.41
C TYR A 100 11.47 -9.37 -1.37
N PHE A 101 10.81 -8.55 -0.55
CA PHE A 101 11.13 -7.13 -0.44
C PHE A 101 12.56 -6.93 0.08
N GLU A 102 12.92 -7.60 1.18
CA GLU A 102 14.24 -7.52 1.81
C GLU A 102 15.38 -8.01 0.91
N GLU A 103 15.11 -9.00 0.04
CA GLU A 103 16.10 -9.53 -0.90
C GLU A 103 16.29 -8.62 -2.13
N ASN A 104 15.25 -7.90 -2.55
CA ASN A 104 15.22 -7.22 -3.85
C ASN A 104 15.19 -5.68 -3.78
N TYR A 105 14.97 -5.11 -2.59
CA TYR A 105 14.92 -3.66 -2.38
C TYR A 105 15.92 -3.27 -1.30
N PHE A 106 16.50 -2.08 -1.46
CA PHE A 106 17.35 -1.44 -0.48
C PHE A 106 16.89 0.00 -0.30
N GLU A 107 17.04 0.51 0.91
CA GLU A 107 16.69 1.88 1.23
C GLU A 107 17.62 2.86 0.50
N VAL A 108 17.04 3.92 -0.06
CA VAL A 108 17.75 5.00 -0.73
C VAL A 108 17.28 6.33 -0.15
N PRO A 109 18.12 7.38 -0.12
CA PRO A 109 17.70 8.71 0.29
C PRO A 109 16.52 9.20 -0.54
N GLU A 110 15.66 10.03 0.05
CA GLU A 110 14.54 10.63 -0.68
C GLU A 110 15.02 11.27 -1.99
N PRO A 111 14.36 10.99 -3.13
CA PRO A 111 14.73 11.58 -4.40
C PRO A 111 14.64 13.11 -4.30
N ILE A 112 15.76 13.78 -4.52
CA ILE A 112 15.78 15.25 -4.63
C ILE A 112 14.93 15.59 -5.85
N ALA A 113 13.81 16.28 -5.64
CA ALA A 113 12.99 16.80 -6.72
C ALA A 113 13.88 17.70 -7.61
N GLN A 114 14.07 17.30 -8.88
CA GLN A 114 14.82 18.06 -9.88
C GLN A 114 13.99 19.20 -10.44
#